data_AF-A0A800IS70-F1
#
_entry.id   AF-A0A800IS70-F1
#
_cell.length_a   1.000
_cell.length_b   1.000
_cell.length_c   1.000
_cell.angle_alpha   90.00
_cell.angle_beta   90.00
_cell.angle_gamma   90.00
#
_symmetry.space_group_name_H-M   'P 1'
#
loop_
_entity.id
_entity.type
_entity.pdbx_description
1 polymer ?
#
loop_
_entity_poly.entity_id
_entity_poly.type
_entity_poly.pdbx_seq_one_letter_code
_entity_poly.pdbx_strand_id
1 'polypeptide(L)'
;MMILSYLCIAISIFLLALTGLQGYFQFQLIQANHPQFALFTAIFYMFTETLVMFYFIGSGTAIKKSIKMGGGDPALYEKVKKTKMILFPHLTMNMIFIGIVFILGGAVQTGSVAGWIHGLLFDLAFIH
;
A
#
# COMPACT_ATOMS: atom_id res chain seq x y z
N MET A 1 -12.84 1.32 -12.13
CA MET A 1 -11.58 1.72 -11.47
C MET A 1 -11.78 1.96 -9.98
N MET A 2 -12.65 2.89 -9.54
CA MET A 2 -12.88 3.16 -8.11
C MET A 2 -13.26 1.90 -7.28
N ILE A 3 -14.25 1.12 -7.73
CA ILE A 3 -14.66 -0.13 -7.05
C ILE A 3 -13.50 -1.13 -6.96
N LEU A 4 -12.71 -1.25 -8.02
CA LEU A 4 -11.55 -2.13 -8.04
C LEU A 4 -10.49 -1.69 -7.03
N SER A 5 -10.19 -0.38 -6.95
CA SER A 5 -9.27 0.17 -5.97
C SER A 5 -9.71 -0.14 -4.54
N TYR A 6 -11.01 0.05 -4.22
CA TYR A 6 -11.53 -0.25 -2.89
C TYR A 6 -11.49 -1.74 -2.55
N LEU A 7 -11.82 -2.60 -3.51
CA LEU A 7 -11.70 -4.05 -3.33
C LEU A 7 -10.25 -4.45 -3.07
N CYS A 8 -9.31 -3.95 -3.87
CA CYS A 8 -7.89 -4.21 -3.69
C CYS A 8 -7.39 -3.72 -2.33
N ILE A 9 -7.79 -2.53 -1.87
CA ILE A 9 -7.44 -2.01 -0.54
C ILE A 9 -7.92 -2.96 0.56
N ALA A 10 -9.19 -3.40 0.51
CA ALA A 10 -9.73 -4.31 1.50
C ALA A 10 -8.96 -5.65 1.55
N ILE A 11 -8.64 -6.20 0.37
CA ILE A 11 -7.83 -7.42 0.25
C ILE A 11 -6.41 -7.17 0.78
N SER A 12 -5.80 -6.05 0.45
CA SER A 12 -4.45 -5.67 0.90
C SER A 12 -4.33 -5.57 2.42
N ILE A 13 -5.30 -4.93 3.08
CA ILE A 13 -5.35 -4.83 4.54
C ILE A 13 -5.48 -6.22 5.16
N PHE A 14 -6.35 -7.07 4.61
CA PHE A 14 -6.53 -8.43 5.08
C PHE A 14 -5.25 -9.28 4.91
N LEU A 15 -4.58 -9.20 3.76
CA LEU A 15 -3.33 -9.91 3.50
C LEU A 15 -2.19 -9.43 4.41
N LEU A 16 -2.09 -8.11 4.65
CA LEU A 16 -1.13 -7.54 5.60
C LEU A 16 -1.37 -8.04 7.02
N ALA A 17 -2.62 -8.04 7.48
CA ALA A 17 -2.96 -8.53 8.81
C ALA A 17 -2.61 -10.02 8.96
N LEU A 18 -2.94 -10.85 7.96
CA LEU A 18 -2.55 -12.27 7.95
C LEU A 18 -1.03 -12.45 7.96
N THR A 19 -0.30 -11.64 7.19
CA THR A 19 1.17 -11.70 7.13
C THR A 19 1.81 -11.34 8.46
N GLY A 20 1.31 -10.30 9.12
CA GLY A 20 1.73 -9.89 10.47
C GLY A 20 1.46 -10.98 11.49
N LEU A 21 0.25 -11.53 11.50
CA LEU A 21 -0.12 -12.66 12.36
C LEU A 21 0.83 -13.86 12.12
N GLN A 22 1.12 -14.17 10.86
CA GLN A 22 2.05 -15.24 10.51
C GLN A 22 3.47 -14.95 10.99
N GLY A 23 3.90 -13.69 10.99
CA GLY A 23 5.20 -13.27 11.52
C GLY A 23 5.32 -13.48 13.03
N TYR A 24 4.26 -13.26 13.80
CA TYR A 24 4.28 -13.46 15.26
C TYR A 24 4.10 -14.92 15.68
N PHE A 25 3.19 -15.65 15.02
CA PHE A 25 2.80 -17.00 15.45
C PHE A 25 3.42 -18.14 14.62
N GLN A 26 4.14 -17.82 13.53
CA GLN A 26 4.91 -18.76 12.72
C GLN A 26 4.10 -19.94 12.13
N PHE A 27 2.80 -19.78 11.89
CA PHE A 27 1.97 -20.80 11.22
C PHE A 27 2.18 -20.80 9.69
N GLN A 28 1.67 -21.82 9.02
CA GLN A 28 1.66 -21.91 7.56
C GLN A 28 0.27 -21.59 7.01
N LEU A 29 0.19 -20.77 5.96
CA LEU A 29 -1.04 -20.43 5.28
C LEU A 29 -0.97 -20.97 3.84
N ILE A 30 -1.89 -21.85 3.45
CA ILE A 30 -1.91 -22.45 2.09
C ILE A 30 -0.54 -23.06 1.73
N GLN A 31 0.09 -23.79 2.67
CA GLN A 31 1.43 -24.38 2.54
C GLN A 31 2.59 -23.38 2.32
N ALA A 32 2.33 -22.07 2.33
CA ALA A 32 3.37 -21.06 2.26
C ALA A 32 3.92 -20.75 3.66
N ASN A 33 5.26 -20.66 3.75
CA ASN A 33 5.92 -20.13 4.93
C ASN A 33 5.84 -18.60 4.98
N HIS A 34 6.19 -18.00 6.12
CA HIS A 34 6.03 -16.56 6.35
C HIS A 34 6.73 -15.69 5.27
N PRO A 35 8.00 -15.92 4.90
CA PRO A 35 8.68 -15.14 3.86
C PRO A 35 7.99 -15.21 2.48
N GLN A 36 7.54 -16.40 2.07
CA GLN A 36 6.86 -16.60 0.79
C GLN A 36 5.53 -15.82 0.75
N PHE A 37 4.74 -15.92 1.81
CA PHE A 37 3.47 -15.20 1.91
C PHE A 37 3.69 -13.68 2.04
N ALA A 38 4.70 -13.25 2.80
CA ALA A 38 5.07 -11.85 2.94
C ALA A 38 5.48 -11.21 1.61
N LEU A 39 6.22 -11.93 0.76
CA LEU A 39 6.57 -11.46 -0.59
C LEU A 39 5.30 -11.23 -1.43
N PHE A 40 4.39 -12.19 -1.44
CA PHE A 40 3.12 -12.06 -2.16
C PHE A 40 2.31 -10.86 -1.67
N THR A 41 2.16 -10.72 -0.35
CA THR A 41 1.46 -9.60 0.28
C THR A 41 2.11 -8.26 -0.06
N ALA A 42 3.44 -8.15 0.01
CA ALA A 42 4.16 -6.92 -0.29
C ALA A 42 3.97 -6.49 -1.76
N ILE A 43 4.09 -7.43 -2.70
CA ILE A 43 3.83 -7.17 -4.13
C ILE A 43 2.39 -6.71 -4.34
N PHE A 44 1.41 -7.42 -3.76
CA PHE A 44 0.00 -7.08 -3.89
C PHE A 44 -0.33 -5.72 -3.27
N TYR A 45 0.30 -5.39 -2.13
CA TYR A 45 0.17 -4.10 -1.48
C TYR A 45 0.71 -2.95 -2.36
N MET A 46 1.94 -3.08 -2.86
CA MET A 46 2.53 -2.08 -3.77
C MET A 46 1.71 -1.91 -5.04
N PHE A 47 1.16 -3.00 -5.59
CA PHE A 47 0.25 -2.93 -6.73
C PHE A 47 -1.00 -2.12 -6.40
N THR A 48 -1.63 -2.37 -5.26
CA THR A 48 -2.85 -1.68 -4.81
C THR A 48 -2.61 -0.19 -4.61
N GLU A 49 -1.55 0.19 -3.90
CA GLU A 49 -1.16 1.59 -3.70
C GLU A 49 -0.89 2.31 -5.03
N THR A 50 -0.24 1.63 -5.98
CA THR A 50 -0.02 2.15 -7.34
C THR A 50 -1.33 2.33 -8.10
N LEU A 51 -2.27 1.38 -7.98
CA LEU A 51 -3.58 1.44 -8.61
C LEU A 51 -4.39 2.65 -8.08
N VAL A 52 -4.35 2.90 -6.77
CA VAL A 52 -4.97 4.07 -6.15
C VAL A 52 -4.37 5.37 -6.71
N MET A 53 -3.04 5.48 -6.77
CA MET A 53 -2.38 6.64 -7.36
C MET A 53 -2.79 6.85 -8.82
N PHE A 54 -2.82 5.79 -9.64
CA PHE A 54 -3.26 5.89 -11.03
C PHE A 54 -4.72 6.29 -11.19
N TYR A 55 -5.61 5.82 -10.32
CA TYR A 55 -7.00 6.27 -10.30
C TYR A 55 -7.09 7.79 -10.12
N PHE A 56 -6.34 8.35 -9.17
CA PHE A 56 -6.30 9.79 -8.96
C PHE A 56 -5.64 10.50 -10.14
N ILE A 57 -4.52 10.01 -10.67
CA ILE A 57 -3.86 10.60 -11.85
C ILE A 57 -4.85 10.69 -13.03
N GLY A 58 -5.49 9.58 -13.39
CA GLY A 58 -6.43 9.50 -14.51
C GLY A 58 -7.69 10.32 -14.33
N SER A 59 -8.30 10.32 -13.13
CA SER A 59 -9.46 11.17 -12.86
C SER A 59 -9.11 12.65 -12.92
N GLY A 60 -7.95 13.06 -12.40
CA GLY A 60 -7.52 14.46 -12.45
C GLY A 60 -7.17 14.95 -13.85
N THR A 61 -6.64 14.10 -14.73
CA THR A 61 -6.44 14.49 -16.15
C THR A 61 -7.77 14.62 -16.89
N ALA A 62 -8.73 13.74 -16.63
CA ALA A 62 -10.08 13.82 -17.18
C ALA A 62 -10.80 15.12 -16.75
N ILE A 63 -10.74 15.49 -15.47
CA ILE A 63 -11.30 16.74 -14.94
C ILE A 63 -10.64 17.96 -15.62
N LYS A 64 -9.29 17.97 -15.71
CA LYS A 64 -8.55 19.06 -16.37
C LYS A 64 -8.97 19.23 -17.83
N LYS A 65 -9.24 18.13 -18.54
CA LYS A 65 -9.72 18.15 -19.93
C LYS A 65 -11.15 18.70 -20.03
N SER A 66 -12.05 18.29 -19.13
CA SER A 66 -13.43 18.79 -19.07
C SER A 66 -13.50 20.31 -18.87
N ILE A 67 -12.68 20.87 -17.99
CA ILE A 67 -12.57 22.33 -17.78
C ILE A 67 -12.09 23.04 -19.05
N LYS A 68 -11.06 22.51 -19.72
CA LYS A 68 -10.55 23.07 -20.98
C LYS A 68 -11.59 23.07 -22.11
N MET A 69 -12.55 22.15 -22.07
CA MET A 69 -13.64 22.06 -23.04
C MET A 69 -14.85 22.92 -22.65
N GLY A 70 -14.74 23.78 -21.63
CA GLY A 70 -15.79 24.71 -21.19
C GLY A 70 -16.89 24.07 -20.33
N GLY A 71 -16.74 22.80 -19.94
CA GLY A 71 -17.79 22.02 -19.27
C GLY A 71 -17.52 21.68 -17.80
N GLY A 72 -16.55 22.33 -17.14
CA GLY A 72 -16.15 21.95 -15.78
C GLY A 72 -15.80 23.14 -14.88
N ASP A 73 -16.00 22.96 -13.58
CA ASP A 73 -15.70 23.95 -12.54
C ASP A 73 -14.19 23.96 -12.18
N PRO A 74 -13.45 25.07 -12.38
CA PRO A 74 -12.07 25.21 -11.95
C PRO A 74 -11.84 24.93 -10.46
N ALA A 75 -12.82 25.21 -9.59
CA ALA A 75 -12.70 24.95 -8.16
C ALA A 75 -12.68 23.44 -7.86
N LEU A 76 -13.31 22.60 -8.69
CA LEU A 76 -13.24 21.14 -8.59
C LEU A 76 -11.81 20.64 -8.85
N TYR A 77 -11.12 21.21 -9.83
CA TYR A 77 -9.74 20.82 -10.15
C TYR A 77 -8.76 21.15 -9.03
N GLU A 78 -8.88 22.35 -8.45
CA GLU A 78 -8.03 22.73 -7.31
C GLU A 78 -8.28 21.85 -6.08
N LYS A 79 -9.53 21.45 -5.82
CA LYS A 79 -9.84 20.47 -4.76
C LYS A 79 -9.16 19.13 -5.02
N VAL A 80 -9.30 18.57 -6.22
CA VAL A 80 -8.67 17.28 -6.57
C VAL A 80 -7.14 17.36 -6.49
N LYS A 81 -6.55 18.45 -6.97
CA LYS A 81 -5.11 18.70 -6.87
C LYS A 81 -4.65 18.73 -5.40
N LYS A 82 -5.36 19.45 -4.54
CA LYS A 82 -5.06 19.52 -3.09
C LYS A 82 -5.16 18.15 -2.43
N THR A 83 -6.20 17.38 -2.74
CA THR A 83 -6.35 16.00 -2.24
C THR A 83 -5.18 15.12 -2.64
N LYS A 84 -4.75 15.17 -3.91
CA LYS A 84 -3.58 14.40 -4.39
C LYS A 84 -2.30 14.75 -3.66
N MET A 85 -2.06 16.05 -3.45
CA MET A 85 -0.84 16.53 -2.78
C MET A 85 -0.72 16.04 -1.34
N ILE A 86 -1.85 15.80 -0.67
CA ILE A 86 -1.87 15.23 0.68
C ILE A 86 -1.75 13.70 0.58
N LEU A 87 -2.56 13.07 -0.27
CA LEU A 87 -2.66 11.62 -0.35
C LEU A 87 -1.36 10.96 -0.83
N PHE A 88 -0.75 11.45 -1.91
CA PHE A 88 0.35 10.74 -2.57
C PHE A 88 1.59 10.56 -1.68
N PRO A 89 2.04 11.58 -0.92
CA PRO A 89 3.11 11.38 0.06
C PRO A 89 2.82 10.27 1.07
N HIS A 90 1.59 10.16 1.58
CA HIS A 90 1.22 9.09 2.50
C HIS A 90 1.24 7.72 1.83
N LEU A 91 0.67 7.57 0.62
CA LEU A 91 0.71 6.30 -0.13
C LEU A 91 2.16 5.86 -0.43
N THR A 92 3.01 6.81 -0.84
CA THR A 92 4.43 6.54 -1.07
C THR A 92 5.16 6.17 0.22
N MET A 93 4.85 6.83 1.34
CA MET A 93 5.43 6.49 2.64
C MET A 93 5.05 5.07 3.07
N ASN A 94 3.79 4.69 2.90
CA ASN A 94 3.33 3.33 3.22
C ASN A 94 4.06 2.28 2.37
N MET A 95 4.22 2.51 1.07
CA MET A 95 5.02 1.64 0.22
C MET A 95 6.46 1.50 0.70
N ILE A 96 7.08 2.59 1.15
CA ILE A 96 8.45 2.58 1.68
C ILE A 96 8.49 1.77 2.97
N PHE A 97 7.59 2.01 3.92
CA PHE A 97 7.56 1.28 5.18
C PHE A 97 7.34 -0.22 4.97
N ILE A 98 6.33 -0.62 4.21
CA ILE A 98 6.06 -2.03 3.91
C ILE A 98 7.22 -2.65 3.12
N GLY A 99 7.83 -1.91 2.19
CA GLY A 99 9.02 -2.36 1.46
C GLY A 99 10.22 -2.61 2.37
N ILE A 100 10.51 -1.69 3.31
CA ILE A 100 11.60 -1.84 4.29
C ILE A 100 11.31 -3.04 5.19
N VAL A 101 10.10 -3.16 5.72
CA VAL A 101 9.70 -4.30 6.57
C VAL A 101 9.94 -5.62 5.84
N PHE A 102 9.50 -5.74 4.59
CA PHE A 102 9.72 -6.94 3.79
C PHE A 102 11.21 -7.28 3.60
N ILE A 103 12.03 -6.29 3.21
CA ILE A 103 13.48 -6.48 3.02
C ILE A 103 14.15 -6.91 4.33
N LEU A 104 13.81 -6.27 5.45
CA LEU A 104 14.35 -6.61 6.76
C LEU A 104 13.86 -7.98 7.26
N GLY A 105 12.65 -8.41 6.89
CA GLY A 105 12.17 -9.77 7.16
C GLY A 105 13.10 -10.85 6.59
N GLY A 106 13.65 -10.62 5.39
CA GLY A 106 14.70 -11.48 4.82
C GLY A 106 15.99 -11.49 5.66
N ALA A 107 16.39 -10.33 6.20
CA ALA A 107 17.57 -10.20 7.07
C ALA A 107 17.37 -10.85 8.46
N VAL A 108 16.13 -10.91 8.96
CA VAL A 108 15.79 -11.69 10.17
C VAL A 108 16.02 -13.18 9.91
N GLN A 109 15.64 -13.67 8.72
CA GLN A 109 15.81 -15.07 8.36
C GLN A 109 17.27 -15.50 8.25
N THR A 110 18.18 -14.58 7.89
CA THR A 110 19.63 -14.81 7.89
C THR A 110 20.29 -14.61 9.25
N GLY A 111 19.52 -14.19 10.27
CA GLY A 111 20.02 -13.89 11.62
C GLY A 111 20.74 -12.54 11.74
N SER A 112 20.71 -11.69 10.70
CA SER A 112 21.40 -10.40 10.67
C SER A 112 20.64 -9.30 11.42
N VAL A 113 19.32 -9.46 11.59
CA VAL A 113 18.44 -8.53 12.31
C VAL A 113 17.62 -9.30 13.34
N ALA A 114 17.43 -8.72 14.53
CA ALA A 114 16.61 -9.32 15.56
C ALA A 114 15.12 -9.26 15.21
N GLY A 115 14.41 -10.39 15.36
CA GLY A 115 12.99 -10.48 14.98
C GLY A 115 12.07 -9.50 15.71
N TRP A 116 12.40 -9.09 16.93
CA TRP A 116 11.60 -8.10 17.69
C TRP A 116 11.67 -6.69 17.08
N ILE A 117 12.82 -6.30 16.50
CA ILE A 117 12.97 -5.00 15.80
C ILE A 117 12.09 -5.02 14.55
N HIS A 118 12.11 -6.12 13.82
CA HIS A 118 11.27 -6.31 12.64
C HIS A 118 9.77 -6.28 12.98
N GLY A 119 9.35 -6.94 14.07
CA GLY A 119 7.96 -6.90 14.54
C GLY A 119 7.48 -5.49 14.88
N LEU A 120 8.25 -4.73 15.67
CA LEU A 120 7.92 -3.34 15.99
C LEU A 120 7.83 -2.45 14.74
N LEU A 121 8.72 -2.66 13.77
CA LEU A 121 8.68 -1.92 12.52
C LEU A 121 7.44 -2.27 11.68
N PHE A 122 7.04 -3.54 11.67
CA PHE A 122 5.79 -3.97 11.05
C PHE A 122 4.58 -3.30 11.70
N ASP A 123 4.49 -3.26 13.03
CA ASP A 123 3.37 -2.63 13.73
C ASP A 123 3.26 -1.13 13.41
N LEU A 124 4.39 -0.43 13.36
CA LEU A 124 4.45 0.97 12.95
C LEU A 124 3.97 1.16 11.50
N ALA A 125 4.43 0.30 10.59
CA ALA A 125 4.06 0.34 9.18
C ALA A 125 2.59 -0.02 8.95
N PHE A 126 2.01 -0.89 9.78
CA PHE A 126 0.62 -1.31 9.68
C PHE A 126 -0.36 -0.25 10.21
N ILE A 127 0.04 0.53 11.21
CA ILE A 127 -0.80 1.57 11.82
C ILE A 127 -0.79 2.87 11.01
N HIS A 128 0.32 3.18 10.34
CA HIS A 128 0.46 4.41 9.53
C HIS A 128 -0.36 4.36 8.24
#